data_AF-A0A101VVF2-F1
#
_entry.id   AF-A0A101VVF2-F1
#
_cell.length_a   1.000
_cell.length_b   1.000
_cell.length_c   1.000
_cell.angle_alpha   90.00
_cell.angle_beta   90.00
_cell.angle_gamma   90.00
#
_symmetry.space_group_name_H-M   'P 1'
#
loop_
_entity.id
_entity.type
_entity.pdbx_description
1 polymer ?
#
loop_
_entity_poly.entity_id
_entity_poly.type
_entity_poly.pdbx_seq_one_letter_code
_entity_poly.pdbx_strand_id
1 'polypeptide(L)'
;MTAKKKFLLVKLLLLLLLTIIYGCAKEDIGTVGSDLLSKAEIIACLEEEGLQLQKTRAASPLKEKVAAKPAAFRVSDKGETLFIYVFDSFTDRKDAFPAIYTDIVSEDKGPYFIFIAKNASIIYEPGDDHSVILKTCSKIGETVFHGMHDINQVTFKGQGDYWAAEIKVLYYEYEWGEGEEQQQESYGREYFQAKYLGENPTEVTDFYFTYSFDEEESRTRTKGIYGSRLDENGTYTDFEAGSYFPREDDIINMTFEWDGKEEIIELKAITK
;
A
#
# COMPACT_ATOMS: atom_id res chain seq x y z
N MET A 1 29.67 53.42 -18.32
CA MET A 1 29.06 52.60 -17.24
C MET A 1 30.17 51.89 -16.46
N THR A 2 30.31 52.18 -15.16
CA THR A 2 31.41 51.69 -14.32
C THR A 2 31.38 50.16 -14.17
N ALA A 3 32.54 49.51 -13.95
CA ALA A 3 32.64 48.05 -13.84
C ALA A 3 31.66 47.46 -12.81
N LYS A 4 31.39 48.19 -11.72
CA LYS A 4 30.39 47.82 -10.70
C LYS A 4 28.96 47.76 -11.25
N LYS A 5 28.58 48.68 -12.15
CA LYS A 5 27.24 48.68 -12.78
C LYS A 5 27.08 47.54 -13.78
N LYS A 6 28.15 47.14 -14.49
CA LYS A 6 28.14 45.94 -15.36
C LYS A 6 27.98 44.66 -14.55
N PHE A 7 28.67 44.56 -13.41
CA PHE A 7 28.59 43.39 -12.53
C PHE A 7 27.21 43.23 -11.88
N LEU A 8 26.57 44.34 -11.47
CA LEU A 8 25.21 44.32 -10.92
C LEU A 8 24.17 43.93 -11.96
N LEU A 9 24.32 44.39 -13.21
CA LEU A 9 23.41 44.04 -14.31
C LEU A 9 23.48 42.55 -14.66
N VAL A 10 24.69 41.97 -14.66
CA VAL A 10 24.89 40.53 -14.91
C VAL A 10 24.27 39.68 -13.80
N LYS A 11 24.41 40.06 -12.53
CA LYS A 11 23.76 39.35 -11.41
C LYS A 11 22.24 39.41 -11.47
N LEU A 12 21.68 40.56 -11.85
CA LEU A 12 20.23 40.72 -12.01
C LEU A 12 19.69 39.85 -13.16
N LEU A 13 20.41 39.79 -14.29
CA LEU A 13 20.07 38.92 -15.42
C LEU A 13 20.16 37.43 -15.07
N LEU A 14 21.15 37.01 -14.28
CA LEU A 14 21.26 35.63 -13.78
C LEU A 14 20.12 35.26 -12.81
N LEU A 15 19.68 36.20 -11.97
CA LEU A 15 18.55 35.99 -11.05
C LEU A 15 17.21 35.88 -11.82
N LEU A 16 17.04 36.67 -12.88
CA LEU A 16 15.90 36.60 -13.79
C LEU A 16 15.90 35.31 -14.62
N LEU A 17 17.07 34.79 -15.01
CA LEU A 17 17.19 33.49 -15.67
C LEU A 17 16.85 32.32 -14.73
N LEU A 18 17.19 32.41 -13.44
CA LEU A 18 16.84 31.39 -12.44
C LEU A 18 15.33 31.34 -12.15
N THR A 19 14.61 32.46 -12.22
CA THR A 19 13.16 32.49 -11.98
C THR A 19 12.33 31.95 -13.15
N ILE A 20 12.87 31.95 -14.38
CA ILE A 20 12.22 31.35 -15.55
C ILE A 20 12.33 29.81 -15.53
N ILE A 21 13.34 29.24 -14.86
CA ILE A 21 13.49 27.78 -14.72
C ILE A 21 12.49 27.20 -13.70
N TYR A 22 12.05 28.00 -12.72
CA TYR A 22 11.03 27.59 -11.73
C TYR A 22 9.58 27.91 -12.14
N GLY A 23 9.36 28.54 -13.30
CA GLY A 23 8.03 29.02 -13.73
C GLY A 23 7.26 28.12 -14.71
N CYS A 24 7.77 26.93 -15.04
CA CYS A 24 7.11 25.97 -15.94
C CYS A 24 7.17 24.53 -15.41
N ALA A 25 7.19 24.33 -14.10
CA ALA A 25 6.58 23.13 -13.55
C ALA A 25 5.09 23.46 -13.40
N LYS A 26 4.32 23.24 -14.47
CA LYS A 26 2.93 22.85 -14.23
C LYS A 26 3.04 21.63 -13.34
N GLU A 27 2.61 21.75 -12.09
CA GLU A 27 1.98 20.61 -11.46
C GLU A 27 0.86 20.21 -12.41
N ASP A 28 1.14 19.21 -13.24
CA ASP A 28 0.08 18.32 -13.66
C ASP A 28 -0.51 17.81 -12.35
N ILE A 29 -1.62 18.42 -11.94
CA ILE A 29 -2.60 17.77 -11.09
C ILE A 29 -2.91 16.50 -11.86
N GLY A 30 -2.23 15.43 -11.48
CA GLY A 30 -2.02 14.25 -12.30
C GLY A 30 -3.36 13.68 -12.71
N THR A 31 -3.71 13.82 -13.99
CA THR A 31 -4.47 12.77 -14.65
C THR A 31 -3.64 11.52 -14.50
N VAL A 32 -4.00 10.65 -13.56
CA VAL A 32 -3.36 9.36 -13.33
C VAL A 32 -3.23 8.68 -14.68
N GLY A 33 -1.99 8.53 -15.13
CA GLY A 33 -1.68 7.89 -16.40
C GLY A 33 -2.28 6.50 -16.39
N SER A 34 -2.97 6.16 -17.47
CA SER A 34 -3.50 4.83 -17.75
C SER A 34 -2.38 3.82 -18.01
N ASP A 35 -1.45 3.64 -17.06
CA ASP A 35 -0.31 2.75 -17.19
C ASP A 35 -0.74 1.33 -16.82
N LEU A 36 -1.41 0.72 -17.79
CA LEU A 36 -1.79 -0.69 -17.77
C LEU A 36 -0.53 -1.57 -17.72
N LEU A 37 -0.57 -2.59 -16.88
CA LEU A 37 0.49 -3.57 -16.77
C LEU A 37 0.53 -4.44 -18.01
N SER A 38 1.72 -4.62 -18.56
CA SER A 38 2.03 -5.67 -19.50
C SER A 38 2.39 -6.96 -18.76
N LYS A 39 2.24 -8.08 -19.46
CA LYS A 39 2.66 -9.39 -18.95
C LYS A 39 4.16 -9.46 -18.64
N ALA A 40 4.98 -8.74 -19.41
CA ALA A 40 6.43 -8.75 -19.22
C ALA A 40 6.82 -8.04 -17.91
N GLU A 41 6.16 -6.92 -17.59
CA GLU A 41 6.37 -6.20 -16.31
C GLU A 41 5.94 -7.06 -15.12
N ILE A 42 4.79 -7.72 -15.20
CA ILE A 42 4.32 -8.62 -14.13
C ILE A 42 5.33 -9.76 -13.88
N ILE A 43 5.81 -10.40 -14.95
CA ILE A 43 6.82 -11.47 -14.85
C ILE A 43 8.11 -10.92 -14.22
N ALA A 44 8.58 -9.76 -14.69
CA ALA A 44 9.80 -9.14 -14.18
C ALA A 44 9.71 -8.84 -12.67
N CYS A 45 8.58 -8.27 -12.20
CA CYS A 45 8.37 -7.99 -10.78
C CYS A 45 8.41 -9.26 -9.93
N LEU A 46 7.73 -10.33 -10.38
CA LEU A 46 7.71 -11.61 -9.66
C LEU A 46 9.11 -12.25 -9.61
N GLU A 47 9.86 -12.20 -10.70
CA GLU A 47 11.23 -12.73 -10.77
C GLU A 47 12.23 -11.92 -9.97
N GLU A 48 12.09 -10.58 -9.92
CA GLU A 48 12.92 -9.68 -9.09
C GLU A 48 12.77 -9.98 -7.60
N GLU A 49 11.54 -10.25 -7.15
CA GLU A 49 11.30 -10.73 -5.79
C GLU A 49 11.87 -12.13 -5.56
N GLY A 50 12.18 -12.87 -6.63
CA GLY A 50 12.85 -14.17 -6.62
C GLY A 50 11.89 -15.36 -6.77
N LEU A 51 10.73 -15.17 -7.39
CA LEU A 51 9.91 -16.29 -7.87
C LEU A 51 10.51 -16.81 -9.17
N GLN A 52 10.80 -18.10 -9.25
CA GLN A 52 11.35 -18.69 -10.47
C GLN A 52 10.21 -19.15 -11.36
N LEU A 53 9.92 -18.39 -12.42
CA LEU A 53 8.78 -18.65 -13.28
C LEU A 53 9.16 -19.54 -14.47
N GLN A 54 8.64 -20.77 -14.48
CA GLN A 54 8.82 -21.69 -15.60
C GLN A 54 7.51 -21.82 -16.39
N LYS A 55 7.50 -21.35 -17.64
CA LYS A 55 6.31 -21.43 -18.49
C LYS A 55 5.80 -22.87 -18.62
N THR A 56 4.49 -23.06 -18.45
CA THR A 56 3.83 -24.37 -18.55
C THR A 56 2.61 -24.32 -19.49
N ARG A 57 2.01 -25.49 -19.75
CA ARG A 57 0.77 -25.66 -20.52
C ARG A 57 -0.43 -26.02 -19.63
N ALA A 58 -0.35 -25.70 -18.33
CA ALA A 58 -1.46 -25.91 -17.41
C ALA A 58 -2.72 -25.20 -17.92
N ALA A 59 -3.86 -25.88 -17.82
CA ALA A 59 -5.15 -25.31 -18.19
C ALA A 59 -5.58 -24.27 -17.15
N SER A 60 -6.27 -23.22 -17.61
CA SER A 60 -6.84 -22.20 -16.72
C SER A 60 -7.71 -22.84 -15.63
N PRO A 61 -7.65 -22.35 -14.38
CA PRO A 61 -8.53 -22.80 -13.31
C PRO A 61 -9.97 -22.25 -13.44
N LEU A 62 -10.22 -21.30 -14.34
CA LEU A 62 -11.55 -20.74 -14.55
C LEU A 62 -12.39 -21.68 -15.43
N LYS A 63 -13.59 -22.04 -14.94
CA LYS A 63 -14.59 -22.80 -15.73
C LYS A 63 -15.17 -21.94 -16.85
N GLU A 64 -15.39 -20.65 -16.57
CA GLU A 64 -15.94 -19.69 -17.52
C GLU A 64 -14.85 -19.02 -18.35
N LYS A 65 -15.17 -18.74 -19.61
CA LYS A 65 -14.25 -18.07 -20.52
C LYS A 65 -14.28 -16.57 -20.26
N VAL A 66 -13.19 -16.03 -19.73
CA VAL A 66 -12.96 -14.59 -19.62
C VAL A 66 -12.27 -14.04 -20.88
N ALA A 67 -12.30 -12.70 -21.05
CA ALA A 67 -11.72 -12.03 -22.21
C ALA A 67 -10.19 -12.28 -22.34
N ALA A 68 -9.48 -12.23 -21.22
CA ALA A 68 -8.04 -12.45 -21.18
C ALA A 68 -7.66 -13.94 -21.22
N LYS A 69 -6.66 -14.30 -22.03
CA LYS A 69 -6.05 -15.65 -22.00
C LYS A 69 -4.91 -15.68 -20.98
N PRO A 70 -4.92 -16.62 -20.02
CA PRO A 70 -3.87 -16.68 -19.02
C PRO A 70 -2.55 -17.17 -19.63
N ALA A 71 -1.45 -16.66 -19.10
CA ALA A 71 -0.16 -17.32 -19.19
C ALA A 71 0.07 -18.13 -17.90
N ALA A 72 0.38 -19.42 -18.06
CA ALA A 72 0.61 -20.32 -16.94
C ALA A 72 2.11 -20.52 -16.68
N PHE A 73 2.50 -20.45 -15.41
CA PHE A 73 3.87 -20.62 -14.94
C PHE A 73 3.91 -21.56 -13.74
N ARG A 74 4.85 -22.48 -13.71
CA ARG A 74 5.21 -23.23 -12.52
C ARG A 74 6.15 -22.37 -11.68
N VAL A 75 5.90 -22.27 -10.38
CA VAL A 75 6.72 -21.49 -9.42
C VAL A 75 7.64 -22.36 -8.57
N SER A 76 7.38 -23.66 -8.49
CA SER A 76 8.24 -24.62 -7.81
C SER A 76 8.14 -26.01 -8.45
N ASP A 77 9.13 -26.86 -8.19
CA ASP A 77 9.12 -28.25 -8.63
C ASP A 77 7.99 -29.09 -7.99
N LYS A 78 7.32 -28.55 -6.95
CA LYS A 78 6.24 -29.22 -6.22
C LYS A 78 4.85 -29.06 -6.88
N GLY A 79 4.76 -28.46 -8.06
CA GLY A 79 3.53 -28.43 -8.86
C GLY A 79 2.64 -27.18 -8.69
N GLU A 80 3.07 -26.23 -7.87
CA GLU A 80 2.44 -24.92 -7.72
C GLU A 80 2.42 -24.17 -9.06
N THR A 81 1.27 -23.58 -9.40
CA THR A 81 1.07 -22.92 -10.70
C THR A 81 0.48 -21.52 -10.52
N LEU A 82 1.05 -20.54 -11.22
CA LEU A 82 0.50 -19.20 -11.39
C LEU A 82 -0.16 -19.06 -12.75
N PHE A 83 -1.31 -18.41 -12.78
CA PHE A 83 -2.02 -18.01 -13.99
C PHE A 83 -2.13 -16.49 -14.02
N ILE A 84 -1.46 -15.87 -14.98
CA ILE A 84 -1.44 -14.41 -15.14
C ILE A 84 -2.39 -14.02 -16.27
N TYR A 85 -3.43 -13.28 -15.93
CA TYR A 85 -4.41 -12.68 -16.84
C TYR A 85 -4.09 -11.20 -16.97
N VAL A 86 -3.90 -10.73 -18.19
CA VAL A 86 -3.72 -9.31 -18.50
C VAL A 86 -4.86 -8.90 -19.43
N PHE A 87 -5.66 -7.96 -18.99
CA PHE A 87 -6.83 -7.45 -19.68
C PHE A 87 -6.51 -6.16 -20.42
N ASP A 88 -7.36 -5.77 -21.36
CA ASP A 88 -7.18 -4.54 -22.15
C ASP A 88 -7.58 -3.28 -21.35
N SER A 89 -8.30 -3.44 -20.23
CA SER A 89 -8.70 -2.33 -19.35
C SER A 89 -8.95 -2.78 -17.89
N PHE A 90 -9.07 -1.80 -16.98
CA PHE A 90 -9.54 -2.03 -15.60
C PHE A 90 -10.96 -2.60 -15.58
N THR A 91 -11.85 -2.09 -16.43
CA THR A 91 -13.24 -2.55 -16.54
C THR A 91 -13.32 -4.01 -16.94
N ASP A 92 -12.61 -4.43 -17.99
CA ASP A 92 -12.60 -5.84 -18.43
C ASP A 92 -12.09 -6.78 -17.33
N ARG A 93 -11.10 -6.33 -16.57
CA ARG A 93 -10.59 -7.08 -15.41
C ARG A 93 -11.64 -7.14 -14.31
N LYS A 94 -12.32 -6.04 -13.98
CA LYS A 94 -13.34 -5.97 -12.92
C LYS A 94 -14.57 -6.81 -13.26
N ASP A 95 -14.98 -6.85 -14.52
CA ASP A 95 -16.08 -7.69 -14.98
C ASP A 95 -15.77 -9.19 -14.79
N ALA A 96 -14.51 -9.59 -15.00
CA ALA A 96 -14.05 -10.96 -14.75
C ALA A 96 -13.74 -11.25 -13.28
N PHE A 97 -13.23 -10.25 -12.55
CA PHE A 97 -12.75 -10.35 -11.17
C PHE A 97 -13.18 -9.10 -10.38
N PRO A 98 -14.42 -9.07 -9.85
CA PRO A 98 -14.99 -7.87 -9.26
C PRO A 98 -14.45 -7.51 -7.87
N ALA A 99 -13.75 -8.42 -7.19
CA ALA A 99 -13.26 -8.23 -5.83
C ALA A 99 -11.77 -8.56 -5.70
N ILE A 100 -11.08 -7.74 -4.90
CA ILE A 100 -9.61 -7.76 -4.70
C ILE A 100 -9.15 -9.04 -3.99
N TYR A 101 -10.04 -9.68 -3.22
CA TYR A 101 -9.78 -10.93 -2.51
C TYR A 101 -11.01 -11.83 -2.55
N THR A 102 -10.95 -12.90 -3.33
CA THR A 102 -11.94 -13.98 -3.27
C THR A 102 -11.23 -15.30 -3.33
N ASP A 103 -11.56 -16.20 -2.40
CA ASP A 103 -11.28 -17.61 -2.57
C ASP A 103 -12.14 -18.12 -3.73
N ILE A 104 -11.53 -18.41 -4.88
CA ILE A 104 -12.20 -19.33 -5.81
C ILE A 104 -12.00 -20.71 -5.22
N VAL A 105 -13.05 -21.25 -4.61
CA VAL A 105 -13.09 -22.65 -4.22
C VAL A 105 -13.42 -23.45 -5.48
N SER A 106 -12.44 -24.15 -6.03
CA SER A 106 -12.74 -25.24 -6.96
C SER A 106 -13.22 -26.43 -6.14
N GLU A 107 -14.37 -26.99 -6.53
CA GLU A 107 -14.97 -28.20 -5.93
C GLU A 107 -13.98 -29.38 -5.85
N ASP A 108 -12.96 -29.41 -6.72
CA ASP A 108 -12.03 -30.54 -6.86
C ASP A 108 -10.59 -30.23 -6.44
N LYS A 109 -10.19 -28.96 -6.25
CA LYS A 109 -8.76 -28.57 -6.19
C LYS A 109 -8.35 -27.68 -5.00
N GLY A 110 -9.26 -27.42 -4.06
CA GLY A 110 -8.97 -26.56 -2.91
C GLY A 110 -8.98 -25.06 -3.28
N PRO A 111 -8.59 -24.19 -2.34
CA PRO A 111 -8.68 -22.74 -2.52
C PRO A 111 -7.59 -22.23 -3.47
N TYR A 112 -7.99 -21.43 -4.47
CA TYR A 112 -7.07 -20.57 -5.20
C TYR A 112 -6.90 -19.24 -4.48
N PHE A 113 -5.70 -18.68 -4.55
CA PHE A 113 -5.45 -17.31 -4.09
C PHE A 113 -5.44 -16.36 -5.29
N ILE A 114 -6.12 -15.23 -5.17
CA ILE A 114 -6.22 -14.23 -6.23
C ILE A 114 -5.57 -12.95 -5.76
N PHE A 115 -4.75 -12.38 -6.64
CA PHE A 115 -4.12 -11.09 -6.46
C PHE A 115 -4.46 -10.23 -7.67
N ILE A 116 -4.86 -8.98 -7.43
CA ILE A 116 -5.26 -8.04 -8.46
C ILE A 116 -4.31 -6.86 -8.46
N ALA A 117 -3.87 -6.45 -9.65
CA ALA A 117 -3.23 -5.17 -9.84
C ALA A 117 -3.61 -4.55 -11.18
N LYS A 118 -4.12 -3.31 -11.14
CA LYS A 118 -4.51 -2.54 -12.32
C LYS A 118 -5.43 -3.33 -13.27
N ASN A 119 -5.01 -3.59 -14.51
CA ASN A 119 -5.70 -4.41 -15.52
C ASN A 119 -5.35 -5.90 -15.46
N ALA A 120 -4.70 -6.38 -14.40
CA ALA A 120 -4.23 -7.76 -14.30
C ALA A 120 -4.82 -8.50 -13.09
N SER A 121 -4.94 -9.81 -13.24
CA SER A 121 -5.29 -10.75 -12.16
C SER A 121 -4.32 -11.93 -12.20
N ILE A 122 -3.85 -12.31 -11.02
CA ILE A 122 -2.91 -13.42 -10.82
C ILE A 122 -3.62 -14.45 -9.94
N ILE A 123 -3.84 -15.64 -10.49
CA ILE A 123 -4.38 -16.78 -9.74
C ILE A 123 -3.23 -17.71 -9.37
N TYR A 124 -3.11 -17.99 -8.09
CA TYR A 124 -2.17 -18.96 -7.54
C TYR A 124 -2.88 -20.25 -7.16
N GLU A 125 -2.49 -21.34 -7.82
CA GLU A 125 -2.84 -22.72 -7.50
C GLU A 125 -1.75 -23.29 -6.58
N PRO A 126 -2.02 -23.37 -5.26
CA PRO A 126 -1.06 -23.88 -4.30
C PRO A 126 -0.84 -25.40 -4.46
N GLY A 127 0.32 -25.87 -3.98
CA GLY A 127 0.53 -27.30 -3.67
C GLY A 127 0.01 -27.67 -2.29
N ASP A 128 0.43 -28.82 -1.76
CA ASP A 128 -0.07 -29.33 -0.47
C ASP A 128 0.70 -28.81 0.77
N ASP A 129 1.86 -28.19 0.58
CA ASP A 129 2.76 -27.78 1.67
C ASP A 129 2.39 -26.41 2.25
N HIS A 130 1.60 -26.39 3.32
CA HIS A 130 1.08 -25.17 3.93
C HIS A 130 2.13 -24.10 4.24
N SER A 131 3.33 -24.50 4.67
CA SER A 131 4.40 -23.55 4.99
C SER A 131 4.93 -22.83 3.74
N VAL A 132 5.00 -23.55 2.62
CA VAL A 132 5.40 -23.00 1.33
C VAL A 132 4.29 -22.13 0.76
N ILE A 133 3.02 -22.55 0.89
CA ILE A 133 1.86 -21.78 0.44
C ILE A 133 1.87 -20.38 1.06
N LEU A 134 1.96 -20.28 2.39
CA LEU A 134 1.95 -18.98 3.09
C LEU A 134 3.10 -18.08 2.64
N LYS A 135 4.31 -18.64 2.50
CA LYS A 135 5.48 -17.90 2.05
C LYS A 135 5.32 -17.39 0.62
N THR A 136 4.82 -18.24 -0.28
CA THR A 136 4.60 -17.88 -1.69
C THR A 136 3.48 -16.85 -1.82
N CYS A 137 2.36 -17.03 -1.12
CA CYS A 137 1.26 -16.06 -1.09
C CYS A 137 1.71 -14.70 -0.55
N SER A 138 2.46 -14.68 0.55
CA SER A 138 3.03 -13.45 1.11
C SER A 138 3.90 -12.77 0.07
N LYS A 139 4.81 -13.51 -0.58
CA LYS A 139 5.70 -12.96 -1.60
C LYS A 139 4.95 -12.39 -2.81
N ILE A 140 3.97 -13.10 -3.34
CA ILE A 140 3.15 -12.61 -4.45
C ILE A 140 2.37 -11.37 -4.00
N GLY A 141 1.76 -11.39 -2.81
CA GLY A 141 1.03 -10.25 -2.26
C GLY A 141 1.90 -9.01 -2.10
N GLU A 142 3.12 -9.16 -1.58
CA GLU A 142 4.09 -8.06 -1.49
C GLU A 142 4.51 -7.56 -2.87
N THR A 143 4.79 -8.46 -3.82
CA THR A 143 5.16 -8.09 -5.19
C THR A 143 4.04 -7.31 -5.87
N VAL A 144 2.80 -7.77 -5.73
CA VAL A 144 1.62 -7.13 -6.32
C VAL A 144 1.40 -5.77 -5.69
N PHE A 145 1.47 -5.67 -4.35
CA PHE A 145 1.29 -4.41 -3.64
C PHE A 145 2.39 -3.39 -3.97
N HIS A 146 3.66 -3.75 -3.81
CA HIS A 146 4.76 -2.80 -3.95
C HIS A 146 5.31 -2.64 -5.37
N GLY A 147 5.22 -3.67 -6.19
CA GLY A 147 5.84 -3.71 -7.53
C GLY A 147 4.87 -3.45 -8.68
N MET A 148 3.56 -3.66 -8.49
CA MET A 148 2.57 -3.57 -9.57
C MET A 148 1.57 -2.42 -9.41
N HIS A 149 1.63 -1.72 -8.27
CA HIS A 149 0.80 -0.57 -7.98
C HIS A 149 1.64 0.70 -7.77
N ASP A 150 1.06 1.85 -8.06
CA ASP A 150 1.69 3.15 -7.82
C ASP A 150 1.45 3.52 -6.35
N ILE A 151 2.33 3.07 -5.47
CA ILE A 151 2.16 3.22 -4.02
C ILE A 151 2.50 4.63 -3.57
N ASN A 152 1.49 5.28 -3.01
CA ASN A 152 1.61 6.50 -2.23
C ASN A 152 1.95 6.15 -0.77
N GLN A 153 2.68 7.06 -0.12
CA GLN A 153 3.02 6.94 1.29
C GLN A 153 2.77 8.26 2.00
N VAL A 154 2.09 8.20 3.13
CA VAL A 154 1.99 9.29 4.09
C VAL A 154 2.43 8.79 5.47
N THR A 155 3.04 9.65 6.27
CA THR A 155 3.49 9.30 7.63
C THR A 155 3.06 10.39 8.59
N PHE A 156 2.26 10.02 9.57
CA PHE A 156 1.79 10.89 10.64
C PHE A 156 2.61 10.65 11.88
N LYS A 157 3.07 11.72 12.52
CA LYS A 157 3.73 11.63 13.82
C LYS A 157 3.15 12.61 14.82
N GLY A 158 3.14 12.18 16.06
CA GLY A 158 2.73 12.97 17.21
C GLY A 158 3.58 12.59 18.42
N GLN A 159 3.73 13.52 19.35
CA GLN A 159 4.43 13.28 20.60
C GLN A 159 3.73 14.05 21.73
N GLY A 160 3.47 13.35 22.83
CA GLY A 160 3.04 13.90 24.10
C GLY A 160 4.14 13.88 25.16
N ASP A 161 3.74 13.91 26.41
CA ASP A 161 4.59 13.80 27.58
C ASP A 161 5.08 12.36 27.80
N TYR A 162 4.24 11.36 27.53
CA TYR A 162 4.55 9.95 27.82
C TYR A 162 4.63 9.07 26.58
N TRP A 163 4.02 9.47 25.46
CA TRP A 163 4.00 8.67 24.24
C TRP A 163 4.48 9.46 23.03
N ALA A 164 5.25 8.80 22.17
CA ALA A 164 5.44 9.18 20.78
C ALA A 164 4.78 8.14 19.89
N ALA A 165 4.11 8.57 18.82
CA ALA A 165 3.47 7.67 17.88
C ALA A 165 3.80 8.02 16.42
N GLU A 166 3.84 6.98 15.61
CA GLU A 166 3.94 7.04 14.16
C GLU A 166 2.86 6.13 13.55
N ILE A 167 2.07 6.68 12.63
CA ILE A 167 1.27 5.89 11.70
C ILE A 167 1.83 6.13 10.31
N LYS A 168 2.27 5.07 9.65
CA LYS A 168 2.68 5.09 8.25
C LYS A 168 1.63 4.36 7.43
N VAL A 169 1.08 5.06 6.45
CA VAL A 169 0.08 4.51 5.55
C VAL A 169 0.69 4.39 4.16
N LEU A 170 0.64 3.19 3.61
CA LEU A 170 1.00 2.88 2.23
C LEU A 170 -0.29 2.55 1.50
N TYR A 171 -0.58 3.19 0.37
CA TYR A 171 -1.84 2.97 -0.33
C TYR A 171 -1.69 3.19 -1.84
N TYR A 172 -2.58 2.61 -2.61
CA TYR A 172 -2.82 2.99 -4.00
C TYR A 172 -4.25 3.44 -4.20
N GLU A 173 -4.47 4.24 -5.23
CA GLU A 173 -5.79 4.64 -5.67
C GLU A 173 -5.77 4.79 -7.20
N TYR A 174 -6.80 4.24 -7.85
CA TYR A 174 -7.04 4.37 -9.27
C TYR A 174 -8.43 4.92 -9.48
N GLU A 175 -8.54 5.87 -10.40
CA GLU A 175 -9.82 6.35 -10.91
C GLU A 175 -9.89 6.07 -12.42
N TRP A 176 -11.04 5.62 -12.91
CA TRP A 176 -11.26 5.42 -14.34
C TRP A 176 -12.73 5.64 -14.72
N GLY A 177 -13.00 5.83 -16.00
CA GLY A 177 -14.32 6.25 -16.49
C GLY A 177 -14.46 7.78 -16.54
N GLU A 178 -15.63 8.25 -16.95
CA GLU A 178 -15.92 9.69 -17.10
C GLU A 178 -17.29 10.03 -16.50
N GLY A 179 -17.38 11.20 -15.85
CA GLY A 179 -18.66 11.73 -15.34
C GLY A 179 -19.30 10.84 -14.26
N GLU A 180 -20.58 10.55 -14.41
CA GLU A 180 -21.35 9.75 -13.44
C GLU A 180 -20.94 8.26 -13.39
N GLU A 181 -20.13 7.81 -14.35
CA GLU A 181 -19.61 6.43 -14.40
C GLU A 181 -18.18 6.32 -13.84
N GLN A 182 -17.65 7.39 -13.23
CA GLN A 182 -16.34 7.36 -12.59
C GLN A 182 -16.30 6.26 -11.52
N GLN A 183 -15.38 5.33 -11.70
CA GLN A 183 -15.09 4.24 -10.80
C GLN A 183 -13.80 4.53 -10.04
N GLN A 184 -13.71 3.99 -8.83
CA GLN A 184 -12.53 4.08 -7.98
C GLN A 184 -12.16 2.68 -7.47
N GLU A 185 -10.87 2.41 -7.35
CA GLU A 185 -10.32 1.23 -6.69
C GLU A 185 -9.14 1.68 -5.84
N SER A 186 -9.20 1.39 -4.55
CA SER A 186 -8.15 1.75 -3.60
C SER A 186 -7.95 0.64 -2.59
N TYR A 187 -6.72 0.54 -2.08
CA TYR A 187 -6.34 -0.35 -1.01
C TYR A 187 -5.04 0.15 -0.37
N GLY A 188 -4.81 -0.23 0.87
CA GLY A 188 -3.66 0.22 1.60
C GLY A 188 -3.47 -0.50 2.92
N ARG A 189 -2.35 -0.17 3.53
CA ARG A 189 -1.77 -0.85 4.67
C ARG A 189 -1.27 0.19 5.65
N GLU A 190 -1.55 -0.05 6.91
CA GLU A 190 -1.20 0.82 8.01
C GLU A 190 -0.16 0.13 8.88
N TYR A 191 0.91 0.86 9.17
CA TYR A 191 1.96 0.46 10.07
C TYR A 191 1.94 1.40 11.24
N PHE A 192 1.61 0.87 12.41
CA PHE A 192 1.54 1.63 13.64
C PHE A 192 2.76 1.36 14.50
N GLN A 193 3.31 2.43 15.08
CA GLN A 193 4.33 2.35 16.10
C GLN A 193 4.00 3.32 17.23
N ALA A 194 4.05 2.85 18.47
CA ALA A 194 4.01 3.68 19.66
C ALA A 194 5.24 3.43 20.52
N LYS A 195 5.79 4.48 21.12
CA LYS A 195 6.94 4.43 22.01
C LYS A 195 6.64 5.16 23.30
N TYR A 196 6.80 4.46 24.42
CA TYR A 196 6.77 5.07 25.74
C TYR A 196 8.05 5.88 25.99
N LEU A 197 7.88 7.10 26.48
CA LEU A 197 8.94 8.08 26.73
C LEU A 197 9.32 8.21 28.21
N GLY A 198 8.58 7.55 29.11
CA GLY A 198 8.91 7.52 30.53
C GLY A 198 10.12 6.64 30.85
N GLU A 199 10.66 6.80 32.07
CA GLU A 199 11.93 6.19 32.49
C GLU A 199 11.89 4.64 32.56
N ASN A 200 10.72 4.08 32.89
CA ASN A 200 10.55 2.64 33.16
C ASN A 200 9.52 2.00 32.21
N PRO A 201 9.85 1.76 30.93
CA PRO A 201 8.91 1.17 29.98
C PRO A 201 8.46 -0.25 30.38
N THR A 202 9.30 -0.99 31.10
CA THR A 202 8.98 -2.36 31.57
C THR A 202 7.92 -2.39 32.67
N GLU A 203 7.61 -1.24 33.28
CA GLU A 203 6.57 -1.13 34.31
C GLU A 203 5.17 -0.87 33.71
N VAL A 204 5.07 -0.60 32.41
CA VAL A 204 3.79 -0.43 31.71
C VAL A 204 3.17 -1.80 31.48
N THR A 205 2.04 -2.08 32.12
CA THR A 205 1.42 -3.42 32.10
C THR A 205 0.08 -3.48 31.39
N ASP A 206 -0.75 -2.45 31.53
CA ASP A 206 -2.09 -2.38 30.96
C ASP A 206 -2.17 -1.35 29.84
N PHE A 207 -1.53 -1.60 28.70
CA PHE A 207 -1.47 -0.67 27.58
C PHE A 207 -2.62 -0.87 26.57
N TYR A 208 -3.25 0.22 26.16
CA TYR A 208 -4.26 0.24 25.11
C TYR A 208 -4.26 1.59 24.39
N PHE A 209 -4.63 1.57 23.10
CA PHE A 209 -4.74 2.77 22.29
C PHE A 209 -5.96 2.70 21.37
N THR A 210 -6.43 3.88 20.98
CA THR A 210 -7.42 4.08 19.92
C THR A 210 -7.03 5.31 19.11
N TYR A 211 -7.42 5.36 17.84
CA TYR A 211 -7.24 6.57 17.03
C TYR A 211 -8.46 6.81 16.13
N SER A 212 -8.59 8.05 15.65
CA SER A 212 -9.63 8.45 14.70
C SER A 212 -9.15 9.55 13.76
N PHE A 213 -9.69 9.56 12.56
CA PHE A 213 -9.46 10.58 11.54
C PHE A 213 -10.62 11.58 11.58
N ASP A 214 -10.33 12.81 12.00
CA ASP A 214 -11.25 13.96 12.16
C ASP A 214 -12.58 13.70 12.94
N GLU A 215 -13.29 14.77 13.31
CA GLU A 215 -14.42 14.72 14.29
C GLU A 215 -15.70 14.01 13.80
N GLU A 216 -15.86 13.77 12.49
CA GLU A 216 -17.06 13.16 11.90
C GLU A 216 -17.02 11.63 11.93
N GLU A 217 -17.33 11.05 13.10
CA GLU A 217 -17.89 9.70 13.36
C GLU A 217 -17.27 8.45 12.69
N SER A 218 -16.21 8.56 11.88
CA SER A 218 -15.44 7.44 11.33
C SER A 218 -14.50 6.89 12.41
N ARG A 219 -15.11 6.24 13.40
CA ARG A 219 -14.40 5.52 14.44
C ARG A 219 -13.88 4.21 13.88
N THR A 220 -12.78 4.25 13.12
CA THR A 220 -11.90 3.08 13.03
C THR A 220 -11.27 2.89 14.41
N ARG A 221 -12.00 2.26 15.33
CA ARG A 221 -11.47 1.82 16.62
C ARG A 221 -10.64 0.57 16.38
N THR A 222 -9.41 0.75 15.90
CA THR A 222 -8.41 -0.29 16.08
C THR A 222 -8.08 -0.32 17.56
N LYS A 223 -8.40 -1.46 18.19
CA LYS A 223 -8.18 -1.69 19.60
C LYS A 223 -6.88 -2.49 19.75
N GLY A 224 -5.86 -1.87 20.33
CA GLY A 224 -4.71 -2.62 20.86
C GLY A 224 -5.20 -3.74 21.78
N ILE A 225 -4.72 -4.96 21.54
CA ILE A 225 -5.17 -6.17 22.25
C ILE A 225 -4.85 -6.00 23.75
N TYR A 226 -5.81 -6.33 24.61
CA TYR A 226 -5.60 -6.43 26.07
C TYR A 226 -4.37 -7.29 26.35
N GLY A 227 -3.37 -6.75 27.05
CA GLY A 227 -2.13 -7.46 27.38
C GLY A 227 -1.04 -7.41 26.30
N SER A 228 -1.16 -6.51 25.32
CA SER A 228 -0.06 -6.17 24.40
C SER A 228 1.14 -5.66 25.21
N ARG A 229 2.27 -6.35 25.12
CA ARG A 229 3.49 -5.96 25.81
C ARG A 229 4.34 -5.08 24.90
N LEU A 230 4.81 -3.96 25.44
CA LEU A 230 5.92 -3.23 24.86
C LEU A 230 7.14 -4.15 24.77
N ASP A 231 7.99 -3.92 23.77
CA ASP A 231 9.32 -4.51 23.75
C ASP A 231 10.20 -3.97 24.89
N GLU A 232 11.43 -4.48 25.00
CA GLU A 232 12.40 -4.04 26.02
C GLU A 232 12.76 -2.54 25.94
N ASN A 233 12.45 -1.89 24.81
CA ASN A 233 12.70 -0.47 24.56
C ASN A 233 11.43 0.39 24.75
N GLY A 234 10.33 -0.18 25.26
CA GLY A 234 9.07 0.53 25.42
C GLY A 234 8.31 0.78 24.13
N THR A 235 8.55 -0.03 23.10
CA THR A 235 7.96 0.15 21.76
C THR A 235 6.91 -0.93 21.50
N TYR A 236 5.78 -0.50 20.94
CA TYR A 236 4.76 -1.35 20.35
C TYR A 236 4.73 -1.12 18.84
N THR A 237 4.59 -2.20 18.07
CA THR A 237 4.40 -2.14 16.62
C THR A 237 3.25 -3.04 16.21
N ASP A 238 2.41 -2.54 15.32
CA ASP A 238 1.29 -3.29 14.75
C ASP A 238 1.16 -3.04 13.25
N PHE A 239 0.47 -3.96 12.58
CA PHE A 239 0.19 -3.91 11.16
C PHE A 239 -1.29 -4.19 10.93
N GLU A 240 -1.95 -3.28 10.21
CA GLU A 240 -3.35 -3.43 9.83
C GLU A 240 -3.52 -3.25 8.32
N ALA A 241 -4.40 -4.05 7.74
CA ALA A 241 -4.88 -3.88 6.38
C ALA A 241 -6.20 -3.11 6.44
N GLY A 242 -6.25 -1.95 5.78
CA GLY A 242 -7.37 -1.03 5.86
C GLY A 242 -7.95 -0.69 4.49
N SER A 243 -9.16 -0.11 4.48
CA SER A 243 -9.80 0.45 3.29
C SER A 243 -9.89 1.98 3.31
N TYR A 244 -9.59 2.59 4.46
CA TYR A 244 -9.53 4.04 4.62
C TYR A 244 -8.07 4.47 4.71
N PHE A 245 -7.68 5.52 3.99
CA PHE A 245 -6.32 6.06 4.01
C PHE A 245 -6.37 7.56 4.24
N PRO A 246 -5.78 8.08 5.33
CA PRO A 246 -5.74 9.50 5.61
C PRO A 246 -4.92 10.30 4.58
N ARG A 247 -5.33 11.55 4.38
CA ARG A 247 -4.67 12.54 3.52
C ARG A 247 -3.67 13.39 4.30
N GLU A 248 -2.77 14.07 3.59
CA GLU A 248 -1.69 14.85 4.23
C GLU A 248 -2.19 15.99 5.14
N ASP A 249 -3.40 16.49 4.89
CA ASP A 249 -4.06 17.52 5.68
C ASP A 249 -4.87 16.97 6.87
N ASP A 250 -5.03 15.65 6.98
CA ASP A 250 -5.74 15.03 8.09
C ASP A 250 -4.97 15.17 9.41
N ILE A 251 -5.74 15.25 10.50
CA ILE A 251 -5.23 15.16 11.87
C ILE A 251 -5.76 13.86 12.47
N ILE A 252 -4.85 13.03 12.96
CA ILE A 252 -5.20 11.81 13.68
C ILE A 252 -5.17 12.12 15.17
N ASN A 253 -6.32 11.96 15.83
CA ASN A 253 -6.38 12.03 17.29
C ASN A 253 -6.17 10.63 17.85
N MET A 254 -5.14 10.44 18.66
CA MET A 254 -4.80 9.16 19.26
C MET A 254 -4.87 9.26 20.77
N THR A 255 -5.61 8.33 21.38
CA THR A 255 -5.73 8.21 22.84
C THR A 255 -4.97 6.97 23.28
N PHE A 256 -3.99 7.16 24.16
CA PHE A 256 -3.31 6.12 24.90
C PHE A 256 -3.88 6.05 26.30
N GLU A 257 -4.21 4.86 26.79
CA GLU A 257 -4.47 4.65 28.21
C GLU A 257 -3.51 3.56 28.73
N TRP A 258 -2.98 3.74 29.94
CA TRP A 258 -2.12 2.76 30.58
C TRP A 258 -2.08 2.88 32.10
N ASP A 259 -2.15 1.76 32.83
CA ASP A 259 -2.07 1.71 34.30
C ASP A 259 -2.97 2.76 35.00
N GLY A 260 -4.16 3.02 34.42
CA GLY A 260 -5.13 4.02 34.90
C GLY A 260 -4.83 5.49 34.52
N LYS A 261 -3.84 5.73 33.67
CA LYS A 261 -3.52 7.03 33.06
C LYS A 261 -4.05 7.10 31.63
N GLU A 262 -4.20 8.32 31.14
CA GLU A 262 -4.64 8.61 29.77
C GLU A 262 -3.79 9.77 29.21
N GLU A 263 -3.48 9.70 27.92
CA GLU A 263 -2.85 10.76 27.15
C GLU A 263 -3.44 10.80 25.74
N ILE A 264 -3.77 12.00 25.28
CA ILE A 264 -4.22 12.24 23.91
C ILE A 264 -3.14 12.99 23.17
N ILE A 265 -2.76 12.51 21.99
CA ILE A 265 -1.82 13.16 21.09
C ILE A 265 -2.46 13.39 19.72
N GLU A 266 -2.09 14.50 19.09
CA GLU A 266 -2.37 14.75 17.67
C GLU A 266 -1.21 14.24 16.83
N LEU A 267 -1.50 13.45 15.80
CA LEU A 267 -0.52 13.07 14.79
C LEU A 267 -0.81 13.86 13.51
N LYS A 268 0.24 14.46 12.94
CA LYS A 268 0.17 15.26 11.72
C LYS A 268 1.10 14.69 10.67
N ALA A 269 0.72 14.80 9.41
CA ALA A 269 1.55 14.33 8.31
C ALA A 269 2.91 15.05 8.33
N ILE A 270 3.97 14.31 8.03
CA ILE A 270 5.29 14.86 7.79
C ILE A 270 5.45 15.03 6.30
N THR A 271 5.42 16.29 5.84
CA THR A 271 5.77 16.64 4.47
C THR A 271 7.26 16.37 4.26
N LYS A 272 7.59 15.65 3.18
CA LYS A 272 8.97 15.39 2.78
C LYS A 272 9.65 16.64 2.20
#